data_AF-T1BLN9-F1
#
_entry.id   AF-T1BLN9-F1
#
_cell.length_a   1.000
_cell.length_b   1.000
_cell.length_c   1.000
_cell.angle_alpha   90.00
_cell.angle_beta   90.00
_cell.angle_gamma   90.00
#
_symmetry.space_group_name_H-M   'P 1'
#
loop_
_entity.id
_entity.type
_entity.pdbx_description
1 polymer ?
#
loop_
_entity_poly.entity_id
_entity_poly.type
_entity_poly.pdbx_seq_one_letter_code
_entity_poly.pdbx_strand_id
1 'polypeptide(L)' 'MKDIRNLALPKLPTLQEQRRIAAILSAYDDLIENNTRRIAILEEMARRIYEEWFVRFRFPGHEQTRMVDSDLGPMPEGW' A
#
# COMPACT_ATOMS: atom_id res chain seq x y z
N MET A 1 30.65 15.26 -10.58
CA MET A 1 29.62 15.42 -9.53
C MET A 1 29.73 16.86 -9.02
N LYS A 2 28.64 17.64 -8.99
CA LYS A 2 28.70 19.01 -8.44
C LYS A 2 28.89 18.93 -6.92
N ASP A 3 29.80 19.73 -6.37
CA ASP A 3 30.04 19.79 -4.93
C ASP A 3 28.80 20.36 -4.22
N ILE A 4 28.19 19.56 -3.34
CA ILE A 4 26.97 19.92 -2.60
C ILE A 4 27.18 21.16 -1.71
N ARG A 5 28.42 21.45 -1.30
CA ARG A 5 28.76 22.61 -0.46
C ARG A 5 28.59 23.94 -1.19
N ASN A 6 28.56 23.91 -2.52
CA ASN A 6 28.41 25.11 -3.36
C ASN A 6 26.94 25.39 -3.75
N LEU A 7 25.97 24.68 -3.16
CA LEU A 7 24.57 24.97 -3.38
C LEU A 7 24.19 26.27 -2.66
N ALA A 8 23.62 27.21 -3.42
CA ALA A 8 23.06 28.42 -2.84
C ALA A 8 21.85 28.06 -1.97
N LEU A 9 21.93 28.39 -0.68
CA LEU A 9 20.83 28.24 0.26
C LEU A 9 20.08 29.57 0.40
N PRO A 10 18.76 29.54 0.62
CA PRO A 10 18.01 30.73 0.97
C PRO A 10 18.51 31.29 2.31
N LYS A 11 18.15 32.54 2.60
CA LYS A 11 18.41 33.14 3.92
C LYS A 11 17.80 32.23 5.00
N LEU A 12 18.66 31.71 5.87
CA LEU A 12 18.23 30.77 6.90
C LEU A 12 17.43 31.48 7.99
N PRO A 13 16.28 30.93 8.41
CA PRO A 13 15.54 31.43 9.55
C PRO A 13 16.27 31.09 10.85
N THR A 14 15.80 31.61 11.98
CA THR A 14 16.39 31.30 13.29
C THR A 14 16.32 29.81 13.61
N LEU A 15 17.20 29.30 14.48
CA LEU A 15 17.17 27.89 14.87
C LEU A 15 15.82 27.46 15.48
N GLN A 16 15.13 28.38 16.17
CA GLN A 16 13.80 28.11 16.71
C GLN A 16 12.77 27.90 15.61
N GLU A 17 12.77 28.75 14.59
CA GLU A 17 11.88 28.62 13.42
C GLU A 17 12.19 27.35 12.62
N GLN A 18 13.48 27.04 12.39
CA GLN A 18 13.89 25.80 11.72
C GLN A 18 13.36 24.57 12.44
N ARG A 19 13.50 24.51 13.77
CA ARG A 19 12.98 23.39 14.59
C ARG A 19 11.47 23.28 14.51
N ARG A 20 10.76 24.42 14.52
CA ARG A 20 9.30 24.44 14.40
C ARG A 20 8.84 23.94 13.03
N ILE A 21 9.49 24.39 11.96
CA ILE A 21 9.21 23.94 10.59
C ILE A 21 9.47 22.44 10.48
N ALA A 22 10.64 21.97 10.95
CA ALA A 22 10.99 20.55 10.93
C ALA A 22 9.97 19.71 11.71
N ALA A 23 9.58 20.11 12.92
CA ALA A 23 8.60 19.37 13.71
C ALA A 23 7.24 19.25 13.02
N ILE A 24 6.77 20.32 12.36
CA ILE A 24 5.50 20.29 11.63
C ILE A 24 5.61 19.36 10.42
N LEU A 25 6.67 19.48 9.62
CA LEU A 25 6.85 18.66 8.42
C LEU A 25 7.06 17.19 8.77
N SER A 26 7.86 16.87 9.79
CA SER A 26 8.05 15.50 10.25
C SER A 26 6.75 14.85 10.72
N ALA A 27 5.86 15.59 11.39
CA ALA A 27 4.56 15.04 11.76
C ALA A 27 3.70 14.67 10.53
N TYR A 28 3.80 15.41 9.42
CA TYR A 28 3.15 15.03 8.17
C TYR A 28 3.84 13.85 7.49
N ASP A 29 5.18 13.82 7.48
CA ASP A 29 5.93 12.69 6.92
C ASP A 29 5.58 11.38 7.65
N ASP A 30 5.48 11.40 8.99
CA ASP A 30 5.06 10.25 9.80
C ASP A 30 3.65 9.75 9.41
N LEU A 31 2.71 10.68 9.18
CA LEU A 31 1.35 10.35 8.74
C LEU A 31 1.32 9.78 7.32
N ILE A 32 2.15 10.31 6.42
CA ILE A 32 2.28 9.80 5.05
C ILE A 32 2.84 8.38 5.10
N GLU A 33 3.93 8.15 5.83
CA GLU A 33 4.54 6.82 5.96
C GLU A 33 3.55 5.80 6.53
N ASN A 34 2.79 6.19 7.56
CA ASN A 34 1.77 5.32 8.13
C ASN A 34 0.71 4.92 7.10
N ASN A 35 0.20 5.88 6.33
CA ASN A 35 -0.80 5.60 5.30
C ASN A 35 -0.23 4.76 4.16
N THR A 36 0.99 5.02 3.70
CA THR A 36 1.66 4.20 2.69
C THR A 36 1.80 2.75 3.15
N ARG A 37 2.18 2.52 4.42
CA ARG A 37 2.25 1.17 5.00
C ARG A 37 0.89 0.48 5.04
N ARG A 38 -0.17 1.22 5.41
CA ARG A 38 -1.54 0.68 5.44
C ARG A 38 -2.03 0.29 4.05
N ILE A 39 -1.76 1.12 3.03
CA ILE A 39 -2.09 0.82 1.64
C ILE A 39 -1.39 -0.47 1.20
N ALA A 40 -0.08 -0.59 1.44
CA ALA A 40 0.66 -1.80 1.07
C ALA A 40 0.09 -3.08 1.71
N ILE A 41 -0.30 -3.01 2.99
CA ILE A 41 -0.95 -4.14 3.69
C ILE A 41 -2.32 -4.46 3.07
N LEU A 42 -3.13 -3.45 2.77
CA LEU A 42 -4.44 -3.62 2.13
C LEU A 42 -4.32 -4.24 0.74
N GLU A 43 -3.36 -3.80 -0.06
CA GLU A 43 -3.07 -4.36 -1.38
C GLU A 43 -2.62 -5.83 -1.27
N GLU A 44 -1.78 -6.16 -0.30
CA GLU A 44 -1.37 -7.54 -0.06
C GLU A 44 -2.55 -8.42 0.34
N MET A 45 -3.41 -7.95 1.24
CA MET A 45 -4.63 -8.67 1.64
C MET A 45 -5.58 -8.87 0.46
N ALA A 46 -5.81 -7.83 -0.35
CA ALA A 46 -6.65 -7.93 -1.54
C ALA A 46 -6.11 -8.94 -2.56
N ARG A 47 -4.78 -8.94 -2.80
CA ARG A 47 -4.14 -9.92 -3.68
C ARG A 47 -4.30 -11.35 -3.16
N ARG A 48 -4.13 -11.55 -1.85
CA ARG A 48 -4.30 -12.87 -1.21
C ARG A 48 -5.76 -13.34 -1.29
N ILE A 49 -6.72 -12.46 -1.05
CA ILE A 49 -8.15 -12.77 -1.19
C ILE A 49 -8.46 -13.16 -2.63
N TYR A 50 -7.94 -12.40 -3.61
CA TYR A 50 -8.14 -12.71 -5.02
C TYR A 50 -7.60 -14.10 -5.39
N GLU A 51 -6.36 -14.42 -4.97
CA GLU A 51 -5.76 -15.73 -5.21
C GLU A 51 -6.56 -16.85 -4.55
N GLU A 52 -6.95 -16.68 -3.28
CA GLU A 52 -7.73 -17.69 -2.56
C GLU A 52 -9.11 -17.90 -3.20
N TRP A 53 -9.81 -16.83 -3.59
CA TRP A 53 -11.20 -16.93 -4.02
C TRP A 53 -11.36 -17.27 -5.50
N PHE A 54 -10.51 -16.71 -6.36
CA PHE A 54 -10.71 -16.79 -7.82
C PHE A 54 -9.69 -17.68 -8.53
N VAL A 55 -8.58 -18.02 -7.87
CA VAL A 55 -7.61 -18.98 -8.43
C VAL A 55 -7.74 -20.33 -7.73
N ARG A 56 -7.91 -20.33 -6.41
CA ARG A 56 -8.00 -21.56 -5.61
C ARG A 56 -9.44 -21.96 -5.26
N PHE A 57 -10.43 -21.13 -5.60
CA PHE A 57 -11.86 -21.32 -5.30
C PHE A 57 -12.17 -21.61 -3.82
N ARG A 58 -11.39 -21.03 -2.90
CA ARG A 58 -11.55 -21.13 -1.44
C ARG A 58 -12.17 -19.88 -0.83
N PHE A 59 -13.30 -19.46 -1.37
CA PHE A 59 -14.12 -18.40 -0.78
C PHE A 59 -14.95 -18.92 0.40
N PRO A 60 -15.44 -18.07 1.30
CA PRO A 60 -16.30 -18.52 2.41
C PRO A 60 -17.51 -19.31 1.91
N GLY A 61 -17.69 -20.56 2.39
CA GLY A 61 -18.78 -21.44 1.96
C GLY A 61 -18.52 -22.26 0.69
N HIS A 62 -17.33 -22.18 0.08
CA HIS A 62 -16.98 -22.92 -1.14
C HIS A 62 -17.17 -24.44 -1.01
N GLU A 63 -17.04 -25.01 0.19
CA GLU A 63 -17.21 -26.45 0.48
C GLU A 63 -18.61 -26.97 0.11
N GLN A 64 -19.62 -26.09 0.12
CA GLN A 64 -21.01 -26.40 -0.24
C GLN A 64 -21.33 -26.02 -1.69
N THR A 65 -20.37 -25.43 -2.40
CA THR A 65 -20.55 -24.99 -3.77
C THR A 65 -20.14 -26.10 -4.73
N ARG A 66 -21.02 -26.43 -5.67
CA ARG A 66 -20.73 -27.41 -6.72
C ARG A 66 -19.75 -26.82 -7.73
N MET A 67 -18.79 -27.63 -8.20
CA MET A 67 -17.95 -27.30 -9.34
C MET A 67 -18.59 -27.79 -10.64
N VAL A 68 -18.54 -26.98 -11.69
CA VAL A 68 -19.05 -27.26 -13.04
C VAL A 68 -17.93 -27.07 -14.06
N ASP A 69 -17.97 -27.86 -15.15
CA ASP A 69 -17.00 -27.71 -16.24
C ASP A 69 -17.31 -26.45 -17.06
N SER A 70 -16.26 -25.69 -17.38
CA SER A 70 -16.30 -24.53 -18.27
C SER A 70 -15.23 -24.64 -19.35
N ASP A 71 -15.27 -23.74 -20.35
CA ASP A 71 -14.24 -23.63 -21.38
C ASP A 71 -12.82 -23.36 -20.82
N LEU A 72 -12.73 -22.89 -19.57
CA LEU A 72 -11.48 -22.59 -18.88
C LEU A 72 -11.14 -23.63 -17.79
N GLY A 73 -11.90 -24.71 -17.69
CA GLY A 73 -11.76 -25.77 -16.68
C GLY A 73 -12.83 -25.70 -15.58
N PRO A 74 -12.72 -26.52 -14.52
CA PRO A 74 -13.72 -26.56 -13.46
C PRO A 74 -13.80 -25.24 -12.69
N MET A 75 -15.01 -24.71 -12.51
CA MET A 75 -15.29 -23.48 -11.76
C MET A 75 -16.54 -23.60 -10.87
N PRO A 76 -16.72 -22.74 -9.86
CA PRO A 76 -17.92 -22.75 -9.02
C PRO A 76 -19.19 -22.52 -9.85
N GLU A 77 -20.27 -23.24 -9.53
CA GLU A 77 -21.56 -23.08 -10.19
C GLU A 77 -22.08 -21.63 -10.04
N GLY A 78 -22.35 -20.99 -11.18
CA GLY A 78 -22.87 -19.61 -11.25
C GLY A 78 -21.81 -18.51 -11.41
N TRP A 79 -20.54 -18.87 -11.60
CA TRP A 79 -19.44 -17.95 -11.94
C TRP A 79 -19.11 -17.97 -13.43
#